data_AF-K6ZU44-F1
#
_entry.id   AF-K6ZU44-F1
#
_cell.length_a   1.000
_cell.length_b   1.000
_cell.length_c   1.000
_cell.angle_alpha   90.00
_cell.angle_beta   90.00
_cell.angle_gamma   90.00
#
_symmetry.space_group_name_H-M   'P 1'
#
loop_
_entity.id
_entity.type
_entity.pdbx_description
1 polymer ?
#
loop_
_entity_poly.entity_id
_entity_poly.type
_entity_poly.pdbx_seq_one_letter_code
_entity_poly.pdbx_strand_id
1 'polypeptide(L)' 'MTSSSDVVWPDAVNFGPDGYLYTAATQIWLSAPLNQGEDTNKAPYLVYRFKPEGEPLIGR' A
#
# COMPACT_ATOMS: atom_id res chain seq x y z
N MET A 1 -2.32 -18.03 -0.63
CA MET A 1 -1.66 -16.91 0.07
C MET A 1 -0.50 -16.43 -0.80
N THR A 2 -0.67 -15.34 -1.54
CA THR A 2 0.41 -14.72 -2.31
C THR A 2 1.14 -13.75 -1.39
N SER A 3 2.23 -14.18 -0.75
CA SER A 3 3.15 -13.28 -0.04
C SER A 3 4.15 -12.77 -1.07
N SER A 4 4.00 -11.52 -1.52
CA SER A 4 5.07 -10.83 -2.26
C SER A 4 5.93 -10.10 -1.23
N SER A 5 7.24 -10.37 -1.25
CA SER A 5 8.24 -9.72 -0.39
C SER A 5 8.32 -8.21 -0.58
N ASP A 6 7.75 -7.70 -1.67
CA ASP A 6 7.88 -6.31 -2.10
C ASP A 6 6.77 -5.41 -1.56
N VAL A 7 5.74 -6.00 -0.92
CA VAL A 7 4.71 -5.25 -0.18
C VAL A 7 5.25 -4.98 1.22
N VAL A 8 6.30 -4.15 1.29
CA VAL A 8 6.79 -3.65 2.55
C VAL A 8 5.84 -2.52 2.96
N TRP A 9 4.99 -2.82 3.94
CA TRP A 9 4.07 -1.88 4.61
C TRP A 9 2.99 -1.25 3.69
N PRO A 10 1.76 -1.78 3.68
CA PRO A 10 0.64 -1.12 3.04
C PRO A 10 0.22 0.11 3.85
N ASP A 11 0.37 1.31 3.27
CA ASP A 11 0.09 2.59 3.96
C ASP A 11 -1.40 2.95 3.94
N ALA A 12 -2.08 2.58 2.86
CA ALA A 12 -3.50 2.86 2.65
C ALA A 12 -4.16 1.67 1.96
N VAL A 13 -5.45 1.45 2.23
CA VAL A 13 -6.24 0.38 1.64
C VAL A 13 -7.61 0.93 1.27
N ASN A 14 -8.02 0.80 0.01
CA ASN A 14 -9.32 1.29 -0.48
C ASN A 14 -9.91 0.34 -1.52
N PHE A 15 -11.24 0.25 -1.56
CA PHE A 15 -11.95 -0.44 -2.65
C PHE A 15 -12.23 0.51 -3.80
N GLY A 16 -11.87 0.09 -5.01
CA GLY A 16 -12.21 0.80 -6.24
C GLY A 16 -13.64 0.50 -6.71
N PRO A 17 -14.22 1.35 -7.57
CA PRO A 17 -15.54 1.12 -8.17
C PRO A 17 -15.55 -0.10 -9.12
N ASP A 18 -14.38 -0.61 -9.50
CA ASP A 18 -14.18 -1.83 -10.29
C ASP A 18 -14.18 -3.11 -9.42
N GLY A 19 -14.40 -2.99 -8.11
CA GLY A 19 -14.47 -4.11 -7.18
C GLY A 19 -13.12 -4.66 -6.74
N TYR A 20 -12.02 -4.00 -7.10
CA TYR A 20 -10.68 -4.39 -6.65
C TYR A 20 -10.27 -3.65 -5.37
N LEU A 21 -9.41 -4.30 -4.57
CA LEU A 21 -8.73 -3.70 -3.44
C LEU A 21 -7.43 -3.06 -3.92
N TYR A 22 -7.25 -1.78 -3.62
CA TYR A 22 -6.03 -1.03 -3.91
C TYR A 22 -5.27 -0.73 -2.62
N THR A 23 -3.95 -0.81 -2.69
CA THR A 23 -3.09 -0.36 -1.60
C THR A 23 -1.80 0.26 -2.13
N ALA A 24 -1.31 1.26 -1.41
CA ALA A 24 -0.04 1.92 -1.71
C ALA A 24 1.05 1.41 -0.76
N ALA A 25 2.25 1.18 -1.30
CA ALA A 25 3.48 0.94 -0.56
C ALA A 25 4.45 2.08 -0.86
N THR A 26 4.49 3.07 0.04
CA THR A 26 5.16 4.36 -0.14
C THR A 26 6.45 4.49 0.66
N GLN A 27 6.86 3.45 1.40
CA GLN A 27 8.08 3.48 2.21
C GLN A 27 8.06 4.57 3.29
N ILE A 28 6.89 4.90 3.84
CA ILE A 28 6.76 6.07 4.73
C ILE A 28 7.61 5.97 6.00
N TRP A 29 7.88 4.76 6.50
CA TRP A 29 8.76 4.56 7.66
C TRP A 29 10.24 4.90 7.38
N LEU A 30 10.63 5.05 6.11
CA LEU A 30 11.97 5.50 5.70
C LEU A 30 12.04 7.02 5.50
N SER A 31 10.91 7.73 5.60
CA SER A 31 10.87 9.19 5.48
C SER A 31 11.47 9.86 6.71
N ALA A 32 12.10 11.03 6.54
CA ALA A 32 12.75 11.75 7.63
C ALA A 32 11.90 11.92 8.91
N PRO A 33 10.58 12.25 8.84
CA PRO A 33 9.74 12.34 10.03
C PRO A 33 9.63 11.04 10.85
N LEU A 34 9.77 9.87 10.20
CA LEU A 34 9.63 8.55 10.81
C LEU A 34 10.95 7.77 10.87
N ASN A 35 12.05 8.34 10.39
CA ASN A 35 13.37 7.71 10.27
C ASN A 35 14.48 8.60 10.83
N GLN A 36 14.37 9.01 12.09
CA GLN A 36 15.42 9.74 12.82
C GLN A 36 15.91 11.04 12.13
N GLY A 37 15.06 11.67 11.32
CA GLY A 37 15.43 12.87 10.55
C GLY A 37 16.13 12.59 9.22
N GLU A 38 16.39 11.33 8.86
CA GLU A 38 17.02 10.94 7.59
C GLU A 38 15.98 10.41 6.60
N ASP A 39 15.95 10.98 5.39
CA ASP A 39 15.10 10.46 4.32
C ASP A 39 15.87 9.43 3.48
N THR A 40 15.46 8.17 3.59
CA THR A 40 16.11 7.04 2.89
C THR A 40 15.17 6.29 1.95
N ASN A 41 13.93 6.76 1.80
CA ASN A 41 12.98 6.18 0.84
C ASN A 41 13.47 6.36 -0.60
N LYS A 42 13.07 5.45 -1.50
CA LYS A 42 13.45 5.52 -2.92
C LYS A 42 12.31 5.09 -3.82
N ALA A 43 12.15 5.84 -4.91
CA ALA A 43 11.29 5.44 -6.02
C ALA A 43 11.81 4.12 -6.67
N PRO A 44 10.91 3.31 -7.25
CA PRO A 44 9.49 3.56 -7.43
C PRO A 44 8.65 3.28 -6.18
N TYR A 45 7.67 4.15 -5.93
CA TYR A 45 6.57 3.87 -5.00
C TYR A 45 5.49 3.08 -5.73
N LEU A 46 4.90 2.09 -5.05
CA LEU A 46 4.07 1.10 -5.72
C LEU A 46 2.61 1.24 -5.30
N VAL A 47 1.73 1.08 -6.28
CA VAL A 47 0.29 0.87 -6.06
C VAL A 47 -0.03 -0.53 -6.53
N TYR A 48 -0.54 -1.34 -5.61
CA TYR A 48 -0.95 -2.71 -5.88
C TYR A 48 -2.46 -2.80 -6.02
N ARG A 49 -2.91 -3.76 -6.82
CA ARG A 49 -4.32 -4.09 -7.01
C ARG A 49 -4.54 -5.59 -6.79
N PHE A 50 -5.49 -5.94 -5.94
CA PHE A 50 -5.85 -7.32 -5.61
C PHE A 50 -7.32 -7.57 -5.89
N LYS A 51 -7.64 -8.76 -6.41
CA LYS A 51 -9.02 -9.23 -6.45
C LYS A 51 -9.38 -9.74 -5.06
N PRO A 52 -10.35 -9.13 -4.35
CA PRO A 52 -10.77 -9.62 -3.05
C PRO A 52 -11.58 -10.92 -3.21
N GLU A 53 -11.51 -11.80 -2.21
CA GLU A 53 -12.31 -13.03 -2.14
C GLU A 53 -13.75 -12.77 -1.65
N GLY A 54 -13.99 -11.61 -1.03
CA GLY A 54 -15.30 -11.19 -0.52
C GLY A 54 -15.82 -9.91 -1.19
N GLU A 55 -17.10 -9.61 -0.99
CA GLU A 55 -17.71 -8.40 -1.56
C GLU A 55 -17.20 -7.12 -0.86
N PRO A 56 -16.76 -6.12 -1.63
CA PRO A 56 -16.25 -4.87 -1.09
C PRO A 56 -17.38 -3.93 -0.63
N LEU A 57 -17.20 -3.30 0.52
CA LEU A 57 -18.03 -2.17 0.95
C LEU A 57 -17.36 -0.87 0.48
N ILE A 58 -17.92 -0.25 -0.56
CA ILE A 58 -17.37 0.98 -1.17
C ILE A 58 -17.80 2.21 -0.32
N GLY A 59 -16.85 3.07 0.03
CA GLY A 59 -17.13 4.40 0.60
C GLY A 59 -17.16 4.51 2.14
N ARG A 60 -16.39 3.67 2.85
CA ARG A 60 -16.16 3.76 4.30
C ARG A 60 -14.69 3.98 4.59
#